data_AF-A0A9W6N8H9-F1
#
_entry.id   AF-A0A9W6N8H9-F1
#
_cell.length_a   1.000
_cell.length_b   1.000
_cell.length_c   1.000
_cell.angle_alpha   90.00
_cell.angle_beta   90.00
_cell.angle_gamma   90.00
#
_symmetry.space_group_name_H-M   'P 1'
#
loop_
_entity.id
_entity.type
_entity.pdbx_description
1 polymer ?
#
loop_
_entity_poly.entity_id
_entity_poly.type
_entity_poly.pdbx_seq_one_letter_code
_entity_poly.pdbx_strand_id
1 'polypeptide(L)' 'MMSIPFFGLFAGLVLAIAGWRGTAMLAWALSMTVLALLFRQHATDALNIVL' A
#
# COMPACT_ATOMS: atom_id res chain seq x y z
N MET A 1 -2.72 -10.17 -1.22
CA MET A 1 -3.24 -9.65 -2.50
C MET A 1 -2.67 -8.26 -2.73
N MET A 2 -2.20 -7.91 -3.93
CA MET A 2 -1.62 -6.58 -4.21
C MET A 2 -2.59 -5.40 -3.97
N SER A 3 -3.89 -5.65 -3.73
CA SER A 3 -4.91 -4.63 -3.47
C SER A 3 -4.83 -3.99 -2.07
N ILE A 4 -4.19 -4.63 -1.08
CA ILE A 4 -4.10 -4.16 0.32
C ILE A 4 -3.62 -2.70 0.45
N PRO A 5 -2.48 -2.29 -0.16
CA PRO A 5 -2.01 -0.91 -0.06
C PRO A 5 -2.99 0.13 -0.61
N PHE A 6 -3.81 -0.23 -1.60
CA PHE A 6 -4.81 0.69 -2.20
C PHE A 6 -5.98 0.98 -1.25
N PHE A 7 -6.41 0.00 -0.44
CA PHE A 7 -7.41 0.24 0.60
C PHE A 7 -6.91 1.19 1.68
N GLY A 8 -5.63 1.10 2.06
CA GLY A 8 -5.02 2.04 3.01
C GLY A 8 -4.89 3.45 2.43
N LEU A 9 -4.62 3.59 1.12
CA LEU A 9 -4.64 4.89 0.44
C LEU A 9 -6.05 5.49 0.40
N PHE A 10 -7.07 4.67 0.13
CA PHE A 10 -8.46 5.10 0.16
C PHE A 10 -8.89 5.56 1.57
N ALA A 11 -8.53 4.80 2.61
CA ALA A 11 -8.77 5.20 4.00
C ALA A 11 -8.05 6.53 4.34
N GLY A 12 -6.80 6.68 3.90
CA GLY A 12 -6.04 7.93 4.06
C GLY A 12 -6.72 9.12 3.38
N LEU A 13 -7.31 8.93 2.19
CA LEU A 13 -8.07 9.96 1.49
C LEU A 13 -9.33 10.37 2.27
N VAL A 14 -10.09 9.40 2.78
CA VAL A 14 -11.28 9.67 3.62
C VAL A 14 -10.89 10.44 4.88
N LEU A 15 -9.78 10.07 5.53
CA LEU A 15 -9.25 10.76 6.71
C LEU A 15 -8.80 12.19 6.39
N ALA A 16 -8.19 12.40 5.21
CA ALA A 16 -7.77 13.72 4.76
C ALA A 16 -8.99 14.63 4.52
N ILE A 17 -10.05 14.10 3.91
CA ILE A 17 -11.33 14.81 3.71
C ILE A 17 -11.99 15.15 5.06
N ALA A 18 -11.92 14.23 6.03
CA ALA A 18 -12.42 14.45 7.39
C ALA A 18 -11.57 15.45 8.21
N GLY A 19 -10.47 15.97 7.67
CA GLY A 19 -9.59 16.93 8.32
C GLY A 19 -8.49 16.30 9.21
N TRP A 20 -8.42 14.98 9.29
CA TRP A 20 -7.48 14.25 10.13
C TRP A 20 -6.15 14.04 9.39
N ARG A 21 -5.46 15.16 9.10
CA ARG A 21 -4.25 15.18 8.27
C ARG A 21 -3.13 14.28 8.80
N GLY A 22 -2.95 14.22 10.11
CA GLY A 22 -1.91 13.39 10.73
C GLY A 22 -2.15 11.89 10.52
N THR A 23 -3.38 11.41 10.76
CA THR A 23 -3.71 10.00 10.54
C THR A 23 -3.76 9.65 9.06
N ALA A 24 -4.16 10.58 8.18
CA ALA A 24 -4.07 10.39 6.73
C ALA A 24 -2.62 10.17 6.26
N MET A 25 -1.67 10.94 6.80
CA MET A 25 -0.25 10.78 6.49
C MET A 25 0.31 9.45 7.01
N LEU A 26 -0.10 9.01 8.20
CA LEU A 26 0.26 7.69 8.72
C LEU A 26 -0.30 6.55 7.85
N ALA A 27 -1.59 6.64 7.46
CA ALA A 27 -2.22 5.67 6.59
C ALA A 27 -1.50 5.57 5.22
N TRP A 28 -1.14 6.73 4.65
CA TRP A 28 -0.35 6.79 3.42
C TRP A 28 1.03 6.13 3.57
N ALA A 29 1.77 6.47 4.63
CA ALA A 29 3.12 5.93 4.86
C ALA A 29 3.09 4.41 5.08
N LEU A 30 2.11 3.90 5.83
CA LEU A 30 1.89 2.46 6.01
C LEU A 30 1.55 1.78 4.68
N SER A 31 0.66 2.36 3.88
CA SER A 31 0.35 1.85 2.54
C SER A 31 1.57 1.78 1.63
N MET A 32 2.42 2.79 1.62
CA MET A 32 3.65 2.79 0.83
C MET A 32 4.65 1.74 1.32
N THR A 33 4.75 1.55 2.63
CA THR A 33 5.61 0.50 3.22
C THR A 33 5.13 -0.90 2.84
N VAL A 34 3.83 -1.15 2.94
CA VAL A 34 3.22 -2.43 2.53
C VAL A 34 3.42 -2.66 1.03
N LEU A 35 3.23 -1.63 0.20
CA LEU A 35 3.47 -1.72 -1.24
C LEU A 35 4.92 -2.10 -1.54
N ALA A 36 5.90 -1.47 -0.89
CA ALA A 36 7.32 -1.78 -1.07
C ALA A 36 7.66 -3.21 -0.62
N LEU A 37 7.08 -3.68 0.47
CA LEU A 37 7.27 -5.07 0.94
C LEU A 37 6.67 -6.08 -0.03
N LEU A 38 5.45 -5.85 -0.50
CA LEU A 38 4.79 -6.72 -1.48
C LEU A 38 5.54 -6.72 -2.81
N PHE A 39 6.02 -5.55 -3.24
CA PHE A 39 6.83 -5.42 -4.45
C PHE A 39 8.15 -6.16 -4.29
N ARG A 40 8.83 -6.04 -3.15
CA ARG A 40 10.04 -6.83 -2.85
C ARG A 40 9.75 -8.32 -2.93
N GLN A 41 8.66 -8.79 -2.31
CA GLN A 41 8.28 -10.20 -2.34
C GLN A 41 8.03 -10.71 -3.77
N HIS A 42 7.25 -9.98 -4.56
CA HIS A 42 6.92 -10.39 -5.94
C HIS A 42 8.07 -10.16 -6.94
N ALA A 43 8.97 -9.21 -6.68
CA ALA A 43 10.15 -8.97 -7.51
C ALA A 43 11.26 -10.00 -7.26
N THR A 44 11.34 -10.57 -6.04
CA THR A 44 12.25 -11.68 -5.71
C THR A 44 11.65 -13.05 -5.94
N ASP A 45 10.32 -13.15 -6.11
CA ASP A 45 9.73 -14.36 -6.64
C ASP A 45 10.34 -14.59 -8.01
N ALA A 46 10.97 -15.75 -8.19
CA ALA A 46 11.42 -16.19 -9.50
C ALA A 46 10.18 -16.10 -10.40
N LEU A 47 10.29 -15.30 -11.46
CA LEU A 47 9.28 -15.26 -12.50
C LEU A 47 9.20 -16.68 -13.05
N ASN A 48 8.25 -17.46 -12.51
CA ASN A 48 8.05 -18.85 -12.88
C ASN A 48 7.35 -18.85 -14.23
N ILE A 49 8.07 -18.40 -15.26
CA ILE A 49 7.71 -18.56 -16.65
C ILE A 49 7.95 -20.04 -16.95
N VAL A 50 7.08 -20.90 -16.45
CA VAL A 50 6.86 -22.18 -17.11
C VAL A 50 6.16 -21.83 -18.41
N LEU A 51 6.97 -21.66 -19.45
CA LEU A 51 6.53 -21.53 -20.84
C LEU A 51 6.30 -22.93 -21.40
#